data_AF-A0A932SWY2-F1
#
_entry.id   AF-A0A932SWY2-F1
#
_cell.length_a   1.000
_cell.length_b   1.000
_cell.length_c   1.000
_cell.angle_alpha   90.00
_cell.angle_beta   90.00
_cell.angle_gamma   90.00
#
_symmetry.space_group_name_H-M   'P 1'
#
loop_
_entity.id
_entity.type
_entity.pdbx_description
1 polymer ?
#
loop_
_entity_poly.entity_id
_entity_poly.type
_entity_poly.pdbx_seq_one_letter_code
_entity_poly.pdbx_strand_id
1 'polypeptide(L)'
;MALAELQRRSCEVLGHSLVQHPAALSLRRLGSLLLANLLRLQALWRSAISGDKTAVLAMDEVDRLMAGSHRLLDIVVSQLALCTATYQDAMAVLEWGNRLIGLEYVKFHALLPLVDRVCDDVRRKGDLEEFTPVSGLSLTAMVEAQPGGDAAAIFVDGLMTARALALAFRDDRRLADRLPVMILAALLQDVGKASIGVTPAPQHAAWHDRQHPAIGAALCGSIRGAPPELPLIIAQHHERFDGTGFPRVLRGSDLLPQSAIVAATTRFAELCLATDDASSRCENFSDSISHAAHTLVAEAEWGKWKLEIGRRIASRVAEEQGRGDLPARANSGKTSAGRAVPVHDSDRSLQLHGLELSLQGGHAEHDAGTVSKRPNALPWRDVQIPHVPSGMMTLP
;
A
#
# COMPACT_ATOMS: atom_id res chain seq x y z
N MET A 1 35.66 -8.50 -8.23
CA MET A 1 35.42 -8.95 -6.85
C MET A 1 34.02 -8.58 -6.37
N ALA A 2 33.59 -7.33 -6.43
CA ALA A 2 32.30 -6.95 -5.84
C ALA A 2 31.03 -7.44 -6.58
N LEU A 3 31.01 -7.57 -7.91
CA LEU A 3 29.87 -8.22 -8.61
C LEU A 3 29.78 -9.72 -8.26
N ALA A 4 30.93 -10.39 -8.12
CA ALA A 4 31.00 -11.79 -7.69
C ALA A 4 30.61 -11.93 -6.21
N GLU A 5 30.95 -10.97 -5.37
CA GLU A 5 30.52 -10.87 -3.97
C GLU A 5 29.03 -10.62 -3.84
N LEU A 6 28.48 -9.77 -4.71
CA LEU A 6 27.05 -9.53 -4.84
C LEU A 6 26.30 -10.76 -5.33
N GLN A 7 26.83 -11.44 -6.35
CA GLN A 7 26.28 -12.70 -6.83
C GLN A 7 26.41 -13.79 -5.77
N ARG A 8 27.48 -13.79 -4.97
CA ARG A 8 27.68 -14.71 -3.85
C ARG A 8 26.66 -14.45 -2.73
N ARG A 9 26.57 -13.22 -2.20
CA ARG A 9 25.56 -12.85 -1.19
C ARG A 9 24.14 -13.04 -1.74
N SER A 10 23.90 -12.73 -3.01
CA SER A 10 22.63 -13.00 -3.69
C SER A 10 22.33 -14.49 -3.75
N CYS A 11 23.30 -15.34 -4.11
CA CYS A 11 23.12 -16.79 -4.09
C CYS A 11 22.92 -17.33 -2.67
N GLU A 12 23.61 -16.77 -1.68
CA GLU A 12 23.44 -17.13 -0.26
C GLU A 12 22.04 -16.78 0.26
N VAL A 13 21.46 -15.67 -0.20
CA VAL A 13 20.13 -15.20 0.24
C VAL A 13 18.99 -15.76 -0.60
N LEU A 14 19.14 -15.82 -1.93
CA LEU A 14 18.07 -16.17 -2.88
C LEU A 14 18.15 -17.62 -3.37
N GLY A 15 19.28 -18.31 -3.11
CA GLY A 15 19.56 -19.62 -3.70
C GLY A 15 19.97 -19.58 -5.18
N HIS A 16 19.97 -18.40 -5.82
CA HIS A 16 20.37 -18.22 -7.22
C HIS A 16 20.92 -16.80 -7.50
N SER A 17 21.51 -16.62 -8.69
CA SER A 17 22.12 -15.35 -9.11
C SER A 17 21.08 -14.25 -9.29
N LEU A 18 21.38 -13.03 -8.84
CA LEU A 18 20.55 -11.83 -9.03
C LEU A 18 20.23 -11.56 -10.51
N VAL A 19 21.19 -11.85 -11.40
CA VAL A 19 21.01 -11.68 -12.86
C VAL A 19 19.97 -12.65 -13.42
N GLN A 20 19.78 -13.79 -12.76
CA GLN A 20 18.79 -14.80 -13.11
C GLN A 20 17.51 -14.66 -12.28
N HIS A 21 17.43 -13.66 -11.38
CA HIS A 21 16.24 -13.46 -10.56
C HIS A 21 15.08 -12.97 -11.43
N PRO A 22 13.85 -13.46 -11.25
CA PRO A 22 12.74 -13.06 -12.12
C PRO A 22 12.48 -11.55 -12.11
N ALA A 23 12.57 -10.92 -10.94
CA ALA A 23 12.47 -9.46 -10.77
C ALA A 23 13.71 -8.64 -11.23
N ALA A 24 14.67 -9.22 -11.96
CA ALA A 24 15.92 -8.54 -12.33
C ALA A 24 15.71 -7.26 -13.16
N LEU A 25 14.64 -7.20 -13.97
CA LEU A 25 14.31 -6.00 -14.76
C LEU A 25 13.95 -4.82 -13.86
N SER A 26 13.07 -5.01 -12.87
CA SER A 26 12.71 -3.96 -11.90
C SER A 26 13.93 -3.51 -11.09
N LEU A 27 14.83 -4.42 -10.74
CA LEU A 27 16.06 -4.13 -9.97
C LEU A 27 17.21 -3.56 -10.81
N ARG A 28 17.07 -3.45 -12.13
CA ARG A 28 18.15 -3.08 -13.06
C ARG A 28 18.79 -1.73 -12.74
N ARG A 29 18.00 -0.75 -12.28
CA ARG A 29 18.50 0.58 -11.91
C ARG A 29 19.46 0.50 -10.71
N LEU A 30 19.05 -0.18 -9.65
CA LEU A 30 19.87 -0.39 -8.45
C LEU A 30 21.13 -1.18 -8.79
N GLY A 31 21.00 -2.23 -9.61
CA GLY A 31 22.14 -3.01 -10.11
C GLY A 31 23.13 -2.16 -10.92
N SER A 32 22.63 -1.25 -11.76
CA SER A 32 23.47 -0.35 -12.57
C SER A 32 24.24 0.66 -11.71
N LEU A 33 23.57 1.26 -10.71
CA LEU A 33 24.21 2.19 -9.76
C LEU A 33 25.31 1.51 -8.96
N LEU A 34 25.02 0.31 -8.48
CA LEU A 34 25.97 -0.51 -7.76
C LEU A 34 27.17 -0.86 -8.65
N LEU A 35 26.94 -1.34 -9.87
CA LEU A 35 28.02 -1.61 -10.83
C LEU A 35 28.88 -0.35 -11.10
N ALA A 36 28.26 0.82 -11.25
CA ALA A 36 28.98 2.08 -11.45
C ALA A 36 29.91 2.41 -10.26
N ASN A 37 29.44 2.25 -9.03
CA ASN A 37 30.28 2.43 -7.83
C ASN A 37 31.48 1.47 -7.84
N LEU A 38 31.24 0.21 -8.20
CA LEU A 38 32.29 -0.82 -8.21
C LEU A 38 33.35 -0.57 -9.29
N LEU A 39 32.94 -0.13 -10.48
CA LEU A 39 33.87 0.25 -11.55
C LEU A 39 34.72 1.48 -11.15
N ARG A 40 34.12 2.44 -10.43
CA ARG A 40 34.82 3.62 -9.94
C ARG A 40 35.84 3.27 -8.85
N LEU A 41 35.46 2.41 -7.89
CA LEU A 41 36.40 1.84 -6.91
C LEU A 41 37.57 1.11 -7.59
N GLN A 42 37.28 0.32 -8.64
CA GLN A 42 38.31 -0.40 -9.39
C GLN A 42 39.28 0.55 -10.12
N ALA A 43 38.79 1.67 -10.66
CA ALA A 43 39.61 2.69 -11.29
C ALA A 43 40.54 3.38 -10.29
N LEU A 44 40.00 3.78 -9.12
CA LEU A 44 40.79 4.39 -8.03
C LEU A 44 41.89 3.44 -7.53
N TRP A 45 41.57 2.16 -7.36
CA TRP A 45 42.54 1.14 -6.95
C TRP A 45 43.68 0.97 -7.97
N ARG A 46 43.36 0.96 -9.28
CA ARG A 46 44.38 0.87 -10.34
C ARG A 46 45.30 2.09 -10.36
N SER A 47 44.75 3.29 -10.19
CA SER A 47 45.52 4.54 -10.13
C SER A 47 46.50 4.55 -8.95
N ALA A 48 46.06 4.10 -7.77
CA ALA A 48 46.91 3.98 -6.58
C ALA A 48 48.12 3.07 -6.78
N ILE A 49 47.93 1.93 -7.46
CA ILE A 49 49.02 0.98 -7.74
C ILE A 49 50.01 1.53 -8.77
N SER A 50 49.56 2.36 -9.71
CA SER A 50 50.44 2.98 -10.72
C SER A 50 51.31 4.13 -10.18
N GLY A 51 51.23 4.48 -8.89
CA GLY A 51 52.07 5.50 -8.27
C GLY A 51 51.68 6.95 -8.62
N ASP A 52 50.45 7.15 -9.12
CA ASP A 52 49.90 8.48 -9.38
C ASP A 52 49.59 9.20 -8.06
N LYS A 53 50.20 10.38 -7.84
CA LYS A 53 50.06 11.14 -6.59
C LYS A 53 48.63 11.66 -6.34
N THR A 54 47.77 11.65 -7.34
CA THR A 54 46.34 11.96 -7.19
C THR A 54 45.58 10.91 -6.36
N ALA A 55 46.09 9.67 -6.28
CA ALA A 55 45.44 8.57 -5.58
C ALA A 55 45.45 8.68 -4.04
N VAL A 56 46.39 9.45 -3.47
CA VAL A 56 46.48 9.68 -2.01
C VAL A 56 45.36 10.61 -1.51
N LEU A 57 44.69 11.34 -2.40
CA LEU A 57 43.65 12.33 -2.07
C LEU A 57 42.20 11.80 -2.21
N ALA A 58 42.02 10.51 -2.49
CA ALA A 58 40.70 9.93 -2.80
C ALA A 58 40.12 9.02 -1.70
N MET A 59 40.70 8.98 -0.50
CA MET A 59 40.22 8.09 0.58
C MET A 59 38.75 8.35 0.93
N ASP A 60 38.37 9.63 1.05
CA ASP A 60 36.98 10.05 1.30
C ASP A 60 36.03 9.64 0.16
N GLU A 61 36.52 9.53 -1.07
CA GLU A 61 35.72 9.04 -2.20
C GLU A 61 35.56 7.53 -2.15
N VAL A 62 36.62 6.79 -1.81
CA VAL A 62 36.59 5.34 -1.59
C VAL A 62 35.60 4.98 -0.49
N ASP A 63 35.67 5.65 0.66
CA ASP A 63 34.77 5.40 1.79
C ASP A 63 33.31 5.70 1.43
N ARG A 64 33.04 6.80 0.73
CA ARG A 64 31.70 7.12 0.23
C ARG A 64 31.17 6.08 -0.75
N LEU A 65 31.99 5.62 -1.69
CA LEU A 65 31.61 4.61 -2.68
C LEU A 65 31.37 3.25 -2.04
N MET A 66 32.19 2.84 -1.06
CA MET A 66 31.99 1.60 -0.30
C MET A 66 30.70 1.67 0.52
N ALA A 67 30.51 2.74 1.30
CA ALA A 67 29.31 2.93 2.10
C ALA A 67 28.04 2.98 1.23
N GLY A 68 28.09 3.67 0.10
CA GLY A 68 27.00 3.71 -0.87
C GLY A 68 26.71 2.34 -1.49
N SER A 69 27.74 1.56 -1.81
CA SER A 69 27.58 0.21 -2.36
C SER A 69 26.94 -0.75 -1.35
N HIS A 70 27.35 -0.70 -0.08
CA HIS A 70 26.72 -1.50 0.98
C HIS A 70 25.25 -1.13 1.18
N ARG A 71 24.91 0.16 1.23
CA ARG A 71 23.51 0.61 1.33
C ARG A 71 22.65 0.11 0.16
N LEU A 72 23.16 0.21 -1.08
CA LEU A 72 22.44 -0.31 -2.25
C LEU A 72 22.21 -1.82 -2.18
N LEU A 73 23.20 -2.56 -1.68
CA LEU A 73 23.12 -4.00 -1.44
C LEU A 73 22.01 -4.35 -0.42
N ASP A 74 21.98 -3.64 0.71
CA ASP A 74 21.00 -3.87 1.76
C ASP A 74 19.58 -3.52 1.29
N ILE A 75 19.44 -2.46 0.49
CA ILE A 75 18.17 -2.12 -0.19
C ILE A 75 17.76 -3.28 -1.10
N VAL A 76 18.63 -3.76 -2.00
CA VAL A 76 18.28 -4.86 -2.92
C VAL A 76 17.83 -6.11 -2.16
N VAL A 77 18.54 -6.51 -1.10
CA VAL A 77 18.18 -7.66 -0.27
C VAL A 77 16.81 -7.46 0.38
N SER A 78 16.55 -6.28 0.93
CA SER A 78 15.28 -5.95 1.61
C SER A 78 14.11 -5.95 0.62
N GLN A 79 14.30 -5.40 -0.58
CA GLN A 79 13.27 -5.34 -1.61
C GLN A 79 12.95 -6.72 -2.22
N LEU A 80 13.95 -7.60 -2.29
CA LEU A 80 13.73 -9.00 -2.67
C LEU A 80 12.95 -9.76 -1.59
N ALA A 81 13.30 -9.59 -0.32
CA ALA A 81 12.54 -10.18 0.79
C ALA A 81 11.08 -9.68 0.81
N LEU A 82 10.86 -8.39 0.57
CA LEU A 82 9.53 -7.80 0.42
C LEU A 82 8.75 -8.43 -0.74
N CYS A 83 9.38 -8.57 -1.91
CA CYS A 83 8.78 -9.23 -3.07
C CYS A 83 8.42 -10.68 -2.77
N THR A 84 9.32 -11.46 -2.18
CA THR A 84 9.06 -12.88 -1.86
C THR A 84 7.89 -13.03 -0.89
N ALA A 85 7.87 -12.25 0.20
CA ALA A 85 6.78 -12.29 1.17
C ALA A 85 5.44 -11.87 0.54
N THR A 86 5.43 -10.78 -0.23
CA THR A 86 4.23 -10.30 -0.91
C THR A 86 3.74 -11.29 -1.96
N TYR A 87 4.63 -11.92 -2.72
CA TYR A 87 4.27 -12.98 -3.67
C TYR A 87 3.63 -14.19 -2.96
N GLN A 88 4.21 -14.65 -1.84
CA GLN A 88 3.65 -15.78 -1.08
C GLN A 88 2.25 -15.48 -0.53
N ASP A 89 2.02 -14.27 -0.03
CA ASP A 89 0.71 -13.85 0.45
C ASP A 89 -0.29 -13.69 -0.70
N ALA A 90 0.15 -13.09 -1.81
CA ALA A 90 -0.67 -12.90 -3.00
C ALA A 90 -1.10 -14.24 -3.61
N MET A 91 -0.21 -15.24 -3.62
CA MET A 91 -0.53 -16.60 -4.03
C MET A 91 -1.57 -17.26 -3.12
N ALA A 92 -1.49 -17.03 -1.80
CA ALA A 92 -2.49 -17.54 -0.86
C ALA A 92 -3.86 -16.89 -1.09
N VAL A 93 -3.90 -15.57 -1.35
CA VAL A 93 -5.15 -14.88 -1.71
C VAL A 93 -5.69 -15.37 -3.05
N LEU A 94 -4.84 -15.54 -4.06
CA LEU A 94 -5.19 -16.07 -5.37
C LEU A 94 -5.77 -17.49 -5.28
N GLU A 95 -5.23 -18.36 -4.42
CA GLU A 95 -5.78 -19.70 -4.19
C GLU A 95 -7.24 -19.61 -3.74
N TRP A 96 -7.54 -18.77 -2.74
CA TRP A 96 -8.92 -18.55 -2.30
C TRP A 96 -9.78 -17.88 -3.37
N GLY A 97 -9.22 -16.92 -4.11
CA GLY A 97 -9.88 -16.28 -5.24
C GLY A 97 -10.31 -17.29 -6.30
N ASN A 98 -9.44 -18.24 -6.66
CA ASN A 98 -9.73 -19.30 -7.63
C ASN A 98 -10.86 -20.22 -7.16
N ARG A 99 -10.93 -20.54 -5.87
CA ARG A 99 -12.05 -21.32 -5.31
C ARG A 99 -13.37 -20.56 -5.42
N LEU A 100 -13.36 -19.25 -5.14
CA LEU A 100 -14.55 -18.40 -5.30
C LEU A 100 -14.97 -18.30 -6.78
N ILE A 101 -14.02 -18.12 -7.69
CA ILE A 101 -14.26 -18.09 -9.14
C ILE A 101 -14.83 -19.43 -9.62
N GLY A 102 -14.33 -20.54 -9.08
CA GLY A 102 -14.85 -21.89 -9.31
C GLY A 102 -16.21 -22.16 -8.65
N LEU A 103 -16.79 -21.18 -7.96
CA LEU A 103 -18.02 -21.29 -7.18
C LEU A 103 -17.99 -22.43 -6.15
N GLU A 104 -16.81 -22.71 -5.61
CA GLU A 104 -16.63 -23.70 -4.57
C GLU A 104 -17.32 -23.26 -3.27
N TYR A 105 -17.64 -24.25 -2.44
CA TYR A 105 -18.20 -24.00 -1.12
C TYR A 105 -17.13 -23.47 -0.15
N VAL A 106 -17.11 -22.16 0.07
CA VAL A 106 -16.18 -21.49 0.98
C VAL A 106 -16.90 -21.01 2.25
N LYS A 107 -16.38 -21.36 3.42
CA LYS A 107 -16.85 -20.86 4.72
C LYS A 107 -16.00 -19.68 5.15
N PHE A 108 -16.63 -18.66 5.73
CA PHE A 108 -15.95 -17.44 6.19
C PHE A 108 -14.77 -17.69 7.13
N HIS A 109 -14.93 -18.58 8.12
CA HIS A 109 -13.87 -18.89 9.08
C HIS A 109 -12.61 -19.50 8.43
N ALA A 110 -12.71 -20.06 7.22
CA ALA A 110 -11.57 -20.65 6.52
C ALA A 110 -10.65 -19.58 5.89
N LEU A 111 -11.16 -18.35 5.72
CA LEU A 111 -10.41 -17.20 5.21
C LEU A 111 -9.72 -16.40 6.32
N LEU A 112 -10.12 -16.57 7.58
CA LEU A 112 -9.54 -15.86 8.72
C LEU A 112 -8.01 -16.03 8.87
N PRO A 113 -7.39 -17.19 8.54
CA PRO A 113 -5.94 -17.30 8.55
C PRO A 113 -5.21 -16.29 7.63
N LEU A 114 -5.86 -15.79 6.57
CA LEU A 114 -5.29 -14.71 5.75
C LEU A 114 -5.23 -13.40 6.53
N VAL A 115 -6.29 -13.09 7.29
CA VAL A 115 -6.38 -11.91 8.15
C VAL A 115 -5.36 -11.99 9.28
N ASP A 116 -5.28 -13.15 9.94
CA ASP A 116 -4.33 -13.38 11.04
C ASP A 116 -2.89 -13.18 10.57
N ARG A 117 -2.55 -13.71 9.38
CA ARG A 117 -1.22 -13.54 8.78
C ARG A 117 -0.87 -12.06 8.59
N VAL A 118 -1.77 -11.27 7.99
CA VAL A 118 -1.56 -9.82 7.80
C VAL A 118 -1.36 -9.11 9.14
N CYS A 119 -2.23 -9.40 10.12
CA CYS A 119 -2.13 -8.82 11.45
C CYS A 119 -0.81 -9.17 12.15
N ASP A 120 -0.36 -10.42 12.04
CA ASP A 120 0.89 -10.88 12.63
C ASP A 120 2.13 -10.32 11.94
N ASP A 121 2.11 -10.19 10.61
CA ASP A 121 3.17 -9.52 9.85
C ASP A 121 3.31 -8.06 10.28
N VAL A 122 2.19 -7.31 10.32
CA VAL A 122 2.18 -5.92 10.76
C VAL A 122 2.61 -5.78 12.23
N ARG A 123 2.25 -6.74 13.09
CA ARG A 123 2.69 -6.75 14.49
C ARG A 123 4.20 -6.99 14.62
N ARG A 124 4.77 -7.87 13.79
CA ARG A 124 6.21 -8.20 13.82
C ARG A 124 7.08 -7.09 13.26
N LYS A 125 6.69 -6.53 12.12
CA LYS A 125 7.45 -5.48 11.42
C LYS A 125 7.22 -4.10 12.03
N GLY A 126 5.98 -3.80 12.38
CA GLY A 126 5.62 -2.60 13.14
C GLY A 126 5.73 -1.28 12.39
N ASP A 127 6.17 -1.30 11.13
CA ASP A 127 6.33 -0.15 10.24
C ASP A 127 5.78 -0.45 8.83
N LEU A 128 5.02 0.47 8.22
CA LEU A 128 4.57 0.34 6.84
C LEU A 128 5.69 0.45 5.81
N GLU A 129 6.79 1.16 6.12
CA GLU A 129 7.96 1.28 5.24
C GLU A 129 8.52 -0.10 4.84
N GLU A 130 8.48 -1.07 5.74
CA GLU A 130 8.90 -2.45 5.49
C GLU A 130 8.01 -3.22 4.48
N PHE A 131 6.87 -2.64 4.10
CA PHE A 131 5.95 -3.19 3.12
C PHE A 131 5.88 -2.36 1.83
N THR A 132 6.52 -1.19 1.79
CA THR A 132 6.55 -0.33 0.61
C THR A 132 7.80 -0.56 -0.23
N PRO A 133 7.68 -0.57 -1.57
CA PRO A 133 8.85 -0.57 -2.42
C PRO A 133 9.60 0.76 -2.30
N VAL A 134 10.91 0.74 -2.50
CA VAL A 134 11.66 1.99 -2.66
C VAL A 134 11.26 2.70 -3.95
N SER A 135 11.29 4.04 -3.94
CA SER A 135 10.91 4.88 -5.08
C SER A 135 11.54 4.42 -6.41
N GLY A 136 10.68 4.26 -7.42
CA GLY A 136 11.08 3.81 -8.75
C GLY A 136 11.21 2.29 -8.92
N LEU A 137 10.91 1.49 -7.89
CA LEU A 137 10.64 0.06 -8.04
C LEU A 137 9.14 -0.21 -8.08
N SER A 138 8.70 -1.06 -9.00
CA SER A 138 7.33 -1.58 -9.03
C SER A 138 7.28 -2.92 -8.31
N LEU A 139 6.70 -2.96 -7.11
CA LEU A 139 6.47 -4.22 -6.39
C LEU A 139 5.56 -5.16 -7.19
N THR A 140 4.52 -4.61 -7.84
CA THR A 140 3.63 -5.36 -8.74
C THR A 140 4.42 -6.05 -9.84
N ALA A 141 5.27 -5.33 -10.58
CA ALA A 141 6.09 -5.95 -11.64
C ALA A 141 7.10 -6.98 -11.09
N MET A 142 7.62 -6.79 -9.88
CA MET A 142 8.49 -7.78 -9.23
C MET A 142 7.74 -9.07 -8.90
N VAL A 143 6.47 -8.97 -8.50
CA VAL A 143 5.57 -10.09 -8.23
C VAL A 143 5.14 -10.77 -9.54
N GLU A 144 4.73 -10.00 -10.56
CA GLU A 144 4.38 -10.51 -11.91
C GLU A 144 5.50 -11.37 -12.48
N ALA A 145 6.75 -10.92 -12.33
CA ALA A 145 7.89 -11.64 -12.86
C ALA A 145 8.11 -13.03 -12.23
N GLN A 146 7.53 -13.31 -11.05
CA GLN A 146 7.65 -14.64 -10.42
C GLN A 146 6.92 -15.72 -11.22
N PRO A 147 7.32 -17.01 -11.12
CA PRO A 147 6.62 -18.09 -11.81
C PRO A 147 5.14 -18.20 -11.40
N GLY A 148 4.22 -17.88 -12.31
CA GLY A 148 2.78 -17.82 -12.00
C GLY A 148 2.34 -16.52 -11.31
N GLY A 149 3.21 -15.51 -11.30
CA GLY A 149 3.02 -14.22 -10.63
C GLY A 149 1.99 -13.30 -11.27
N ASP A 150 1.72 -13.44 -12.58
CA ASP A 150 0.80 -12.55 -13.31
C ASP A 150 -0.58 -12.43 -12.62
N ALA A 151 -1.18 -13.57 -12.25
CA ALA A 151 -2.47 -13.58 -11.56
C ALA A 151 -2.38 -13.15 -10.09
N ALA A 152 -1.25 -13.40 -9.43
CA ALA A 152 -1.03 -13.02 -8.05
C ALA A 152 -0.85 -11.50 -7.91
N ALA A 153 -0.23 -10.86 -8.89
CA ALA A 153 0.03 -9.43 -8.92
C ALA A 153 -1.24 -8.56 -8.77
N ILE A 154 -2.39 -9.07 -9.22
CA ILE A 154 -3.71 -8.45 -9.03
C ILE A 154 -4.00 -8.11 -7.56
N PHE A 155 -3.46 -8.90 -6.62
CA PHE A 155 -3.75 -8.77 -5.19
C PHE A 155 -2.74 -7.91 -4.43
N VAL A 156 -1.72 -7.34 -5.10
CA VAL A 156 -0.68 -6.53 -4.43
C VAL A 156 -1.27 -5.27 -3.79
N ASP A 157 -2.14 -4.56 -4.49
CA ASP A 157 -2.82 -3.36 -3.98
C ASP A 157 -3.70 -3.69 -2.77
N GLY A 158 -4.48 -4.78 -2.86
CA GLY A 158 -5.32 -5.29 -1.78
C GLY A 158 -4.52 -5.71 -0.54
N LEU A 159 -3.35 -6.32 -0.73
CA LEU A 159 -2.42 -6.68 0.35
C LEU A 159 -1.84 -5.46 1.06
N MET A 160 -1.40 -4.44 0.32
CA MET A 160 -0.94 -3.20 0.95
C MET A 160 -2.07 -2.48 1.68
N THR A 161 -3.27 -2.48 1.10
CA THR A 161 -4.47 -1.94 1.74
C THR A 161 -4.75 -2.66 3.06
N ALA A 162 -4.72 -4.00 3.06
CA ALA A 162 -4.92 -4.84 4.24
C ALA A 162 -3.89 -4.55 5.34
N ARG A 163 -2.61 -4.43 4.98
CA ARG A 163 -1.51 -4.09 5.91
C ARG A 163 -1.69 -2.68 6.49
N ALA A 164 -2.02 -1.69 5.67
CA ALA A 164 -2.29 -0.32 6.10
C ALA A 164 -3.52 -0.23 7.02
N LEU A 165 -4.59 -0.97 6.74
CA LEU A 165 -5.75 -1.09 7.63
C LEU A 165 -5.37 -1.66 8.99
N ALA A 166 -4.67 -2.80 8.99
CA ALA A 166 -4.23 -3.48 10.20
C ALA A 166 -3.36 -2.57 11.06
N LEU A 167 -2.43 -1.82 10.46
CA LEU A 167 -1.60 -0.88 11.20
C LEU A 167 -2.41 0.31 11.71
N ALA A 168 -3.13 1.01 10.82
CA ALA A 168 -3.67 2.32 11.17
C ALA A 168 -4.85 2.23 12.16
N PHE A 169 -5.58 1.11 12.14
CA PHE A 169 -6.84 0.95 12.85
C PHE A 169 -6.83 -0.15 13.92
N ARG A 170 -5.73 -0.90 14.14
CA ARG A 170 -5.66 -1.95 15.20
C ARG A 170 -6.06 -1.50 16.60
N ASP A 171 -5.77 -0.24 16.95
CA ASP A 171 -6.05 0.29 18.28
C ASP A 171 -7.41 1.01 18.36
N ASP A 172 -8.19 1.04 17.26
CA ASP A 172 -9.54 1.59 17.27
C ASP A 172 -10.54 0.60 17.84
N ARG A 173 -10.88 0.78 19.13
CA ARG A 173 -11.87 -0.06 19.81
C ARG A 173 -13.24 -0.05 19.16
N ARG A 174 -13.60 0.99 18.40
CA ARG A 174 -14.89 1.07 17.69
C ARG A 174 -14.92 0.17 16.45
N LEU A 175 -13.74 -0.18 15.93
CA LEU A 175 -13.58 -1.00 14.73
C LEU A 175 -13.09 -2.42 15.05
N ALA A 176 -12.79 -2.76 16.31
CA ALA A 176 -12.20 -4.06 16.68
C ALA A 176 -12.93 -5.27 16.06
N ASP A 177 -14.25 -5.32 16.15
CA ASP A 177 -15.06 -6.42 15.60
C ASP A 177 -15.19 -6.39 14.07
N ARG A 178 -14.96 -5.23 13.45
CA ARG A 178 -15.14 -4.98 12.00
C ARG A 178 -13.83 -5.00 11.23
N LEU A 179 -12.71 -4.77 11.89
CA LEU A 179 -11.40 -4.72 11.27
C LEU A 179 -11.05 -6.04 10.54
N PRO A 180 -11.36 -7.24 11.08
CA PRO A 180 -11.12 -8.48 10.36
C PRO A 180 -11.85 -8.56 9.02
N VAL A 181 -13.13 -8.15 8.96
CA VAL A 181 -13.89 -8.16 7.69
C VAL A 181 -13.40 -7.08 6.72
N MET A 182 -12.93 -5.93 7.22
CA MET A 182 -12.32 -4.88 6.40
C MET A 182 -10.98 -5.33 5.80
N ILE A 183 -10.13 -6.00 6.58
CA ILE A 183 -8.87 -6.58 6.10
C ILE A 183 -9.15 -7.64 5.04
N LEU A 184 -10.10 -8.54 5.28
CA LEU A 184 -10.48 -9.55 4.29
C LEU A 184 -11.06 -8.93 3.02
N ALA A 185 -11.89 -7.89 3.16
CA ALA A 185 -12.43 -7.16 2.01
C ALA A 185 -11.32 -6.53 1.17
N ALA A 186 -10.31 -5.92 1.81
CA ALA A 186 -9.14 -5.36 1.12
C ALA A 186 -8.36 -6.44 0.36
N LEU A 187 -8.12 -7.61 0.97
CA LEU A 187 -7.43 -8.73 0.32
C LEU A 187 -8.18 -9.23 -0.94
N LEU A 188 -9.51 -9.25 -0.89
CA LEU A 188 -10.35 -9.80 -1.96
C LEU A 188 -10.95 -8.73 -2.89
N GLN A 189 -10.64 -7.44 -2.70
CA GLN A 189 -11.31 -6.34 -3.42
C GLN A 189 -11.18 -6.47 -4.95
N ASP A 190 -10.05 -7.01 -5.40
CA ASP A 190 -9.68 -7.18 -6.81
C ASP A 190 -9.94 -8.60 -7.35
N VAL A 191 -10.59 -9.50 -6.60
CA VAL A 191 -10.88 -10.88 -7.07
C VAL A 191 -11.72 -10.89 -8.36
N GLY A 192 -12.54 -9.87 -8.57
CA GLY A 192 -13.29 -9.70 -9.81
C GLY A 192 -12.38 -9.52 -11.03
N LYS A 193 -11.20 -8.89 -10.88
CA LYS A 193 -10.21 -8.74 -11.95
C LYS A 193 -9.70 -10.11 -12.39
N ALA A 194 -9.37 -10.96 -11.42
CA ALA A 194 -8.92 -12.33 -11.66
C ALA A 194 -9.98 -13.18 -12.40
N SER A 195 -11.28 -12.95 -12.15
CA SER A 195 -12.35 -13.70 -12.82
C SER A 195 -12.58 -13.33 -14.29
N ILE A 196 -12.30 -12.08 -14.67
CA ILE A 196 -12.51 -11.60 -16.05
C ILE A 196 -11.29 -11.94 -16.91
N GLY A 197 -10.10 -11.94 -16.29
CA GLY A 197 -8.81 -12.23 -16.92
C GLY A 197 -7.72 -11.28 -16.47
N VAL A 198 -6.48 -11.75 -16.43
CA VAL A 198 -5.33 -11.05 -15.85
C VAL A 198 -4.90 -9.83 -16.67
N THR A 199 -5.03 -9.90 -18.00
CA THR A 199 -4.64 -8.80 -18.89
C THR A 199 -5.77 -8.55 -19.89
N PRO A 200 -6.71 -7.64 -19.57
CA PRO A 200 -7.75 -7.29 -20.54
C PRO A 200 -7.11 -6.65 -21.76
N ALA A 201 -7.68 -6.92 -22.94
CA ALA A 201 -7.30 -6.18 -24.14
C ALA A 201 -7.51 -4.66 -23.90
N PRO A 202 -6.64 -3.76 -24.42
CA PRO A 202 -6.67 -2.34 -24.08
C PRO A 202 -8.06 -1.67 -24.23
N GLN A 203 -8.82 -2.08 -25.25
CA GLN A 203 -10.18 -1.60 -25.49
C GLN A 203 -11.20 -2.00 -24.42
N HIS A 204 -10.90 -3.01 -23.60
CA HIS A 204 -11.75 -3.53 -22.52
C HIS A 204 -11.23 -3.19 -21.13
N ALA A 205 -10.02 -2.63 -20.99
CA ALA A 205 -9.42 -2.31 -19.69
C ALA A 205 -10.32 -1.42 -18.83
N ALA A 206 -10.85 -0.33 -19.39
CA ALA A 206 -11.75 0.57 -18.66
C ALA A 206 -13.06 -0.10 -18.20
N TRP A 207 -13.56 -1.09 -18.95
CA TRP A 207 -14.73 -1.86 -18.54
C TRP A 207 -14.36 -2.82 -17.40
N HIS A 208 -13.24 -3.52 -17.54
CA HIS A 208 -12.72 -4.44 -16.53
C HIS A 208 -12.51 -3.73 -15.18
N ASP A 209 -11.84 -2.58 -15.20
CA ASP A 209 -11.64 -1.74 -14.01
C ASP A 209 -12.96 -1.28 -13.39
N ARG A 210 -13.96 -0.93 -14.19
CA ARG A 210 -15.26 -0.48 -13.66
C ARG A 210 -16.15 -1.61 -13.16
N GLN A 211 -16.02 -2.83 -13.68
CA GLN A 211 -16.91 -3.94 -13.34
C GLN A 211 -16.36 -4.86 -12.25
N HIS A 212 -15.05 -4.93 -12.06
CA HIS A 212 -14.47 -5.84 -11.08
C HIS A 212 -15.00 -5.65 -9.64
N PRO A 213 -15.39 -4.44 -9.14
CA PRO A 213 -15.92 -4.33 -7.79
C PRO A 213 -17.26 -5.07 -7.65
N ALA A 214 -18.13 -4.95 -8.65
CA ALA A 214 -19.43 -5.61 -8.65
C ALA A 214 -19.29 -7.14 -8.79
N ILE A 215 -18.37 -7.60 -9.65
CA ILE A 215 -18.10 -9.03 -9.84
C ILE A 215 -17.45 -9.63 -8.59
N GLY A 216 -16.46 -8.95 -8.02
CA GLY A 216 -15.82 -9.38 -6.77
C GLY A 216 -16.81 -9.45 -5.61
N ALA A 217 -17.73 -8.48 -5.51
CA ALA A 217 -18.80 -8.50 -4.52
C ALA A 217 -19.76 -9.69 -4.72
N ALA A 218 -20.13 -10.01 -5.96
CA ALA A 218 -20.97 -11.17 -6.26
C ALA A 218 -20.28 -12.49 -5.86
N LEU A 219 -19.00 -12.64 -6.21
CA LEU A 219 -18.19 -13.81 -5.83
C LEU A 219 -18.09 -13.93 -4.30
N CYS A 220 -17.75 -12.86 -3.60
CA CYS A 220 -17.61 -12.87 -2.14
C CYS A 220 -18.96 -12.99 -1.41
N GLY A 221 -20.07 -12.63 -2.05
CA GLY A 221 -21.42 -12.87 -1.54
C GLY A 221 -21.79 -14.35 -1.43
N SER A 222 -21.05 -15.24 -2.11
CA SER A 222 -21.21 -16.69 -1.99
C SER A 222 -20.54 -17.30 -0.74
N ILE A 223 -19.71 -16.53 -0.03
CA ILE A 223 -18.99 -17.02 1.16
C ILE A 223 -19.97 -17.26 2.30
N ARG A 224 -20.08 -18.52 2.72
CA ARG A 224 -21.05 -18.90 3.75
C ARG A 224 -20.63 -18.39 5.13
N GLY A 225 -21.58 -17.72 5.79
CA GLY A 225 -21.39 -17.19 7.13
C GLY A 225 -20.51 -15.94 7.17
N ALA A 226 -20.21 -15.33 6.02
CA ALA A 226 -19.56 -14.03 5.99
C ALA A 226 -20.53 -12.94 6.49
N PRO A 227 -20.01 -11.89 7.15
CA PRO A 227 -20.81 -10.72 7.47
C PRO A 227 -21.41 -10.10 6.19
N PRO A 228 -22.67 -9.64 6.22
CA PRO A 228 -23.34 -9.08 5.04
C PRO A 228 -22.65 -7.84 4.47
N GLU A 229 -21.83 -7.15 5.26
CA GLU A 229 -21.03 -6.01 4.82
C GLU A 229 -19.85 -6.38 3.91
N LEU A 230 -19.30 -7.61 3.96
CA LEU A 230 -18.13 -8.00 3.18
C LEU A 230 -18.29 -7.71 1.67
N PRO A 231 -19.33 -8.21 0.99
CA PRO A 231 -19.52 -7.90 -0.44
C PRO A 231 -19.81 -6.42 -0.69
N LEU A 232 -20.42 -5.70 0.25
CA LEU A 232 -20.68 -4.26 0.10
C LEU A 232 -19.40 -3.43 0.18
N ILE A 233 -18.47 -3.79 1.06
CA ILE A 233 -17.15 -3.15 1.15
C ILE A 233 -16.39 -3.35 -0.16
N ILE A 234 -16.38 -4.58 -0.68
CA ILE A 234 -15.76 -4.90 -1.97
C ILE A 234 -16.45 -4.15 -3.11
N ALA A 235 -17.78 -4.03 -3.14
CA ALA A 235 -18.47 -3.29 -4.19
C ALA A 235 -18.16 -1.78 -4.19
N GLN A 236 -17.72 -1.22 -3.06
CA GLN A 236 -17.59 0.21 -2.82
C GLN A 236 -16.13 0.68 -2.65
N HIS A 237 -15.13 -0.18 -2.83
CA HIS A 237 -13.72 0.18 -2.54
C HIS A 237 -13.14 1.24 -3.50
N HIS A 238 -13.77 1.51 -4.64
CA HIS A 238 -13.44 2.61 -5.54
C HIS A 238 -14.40 3.81 -5.45
N GLU A 239 -15.40 3.75 -4.57
CA GLU A 239 -16.29 4.88 -4.31
C GLU A 239 -15.59 5.94 -3.46
N ARG A 240 -16.01 7.20 -3.63
CA ARG A 240 -15.40 8.35 -2.96
C ARG A 240 -16.44 9.13 -2.19
N PHE A 241 -16.03 9.78 -1.11
CA PHE A 241 -16.94 10.49 -0.23
C PHE A 241 -17.67 11.65 -0.93
N ASP A 242 -17.02 12.30 -1.90
CA ASP A 242 -17.58 13.36 -2.75
C ASP A 242 -18.44 12.86 -3.93
N GLY A 243 -18.50 11.54 -4.15
CA GLY A 243 -19.18 10.94 -5.29
C GLY A 243 -18.51 11.13 -6.62
N THR A 244 -17.18 11.28 -6.65
CA THR A 244 -16.39 11.18 -7.89
C THR A 244 -15.89 9.76 -8.17
N GLY A 245 -16.19 8.81 -7.28
CA GLY A 245 -15.83 7.40 -7.40
C GLY A 245 -16.76 6.61 -8.34
N PHE A 246 -16.55 5.29 -8.34
CA PHE A 246 -17.27 4.35 -9.21
C PHE A 246 -17.43 3.00 -8.49
N PRO A 247 -18.32 2.08 -8.95
CA PRO A 247 -19.15 2.16 -10.16
C PRO A 247 -20.51 2.86 -9.98
N ARG A 248 -21.02 3.01 -8.76
CA ARG A 248 -22.35 3.53 -8.44
C ARG A 248 -22.38 5.02 -8.12
N VAL A 249 -21.22 5.66 -7.96
CA VAL A 249 -21.10 7.12 -7.76
C VAL A 249 -21.79 7.54 -6.44
N LEU A 250 -21.53 6.78 -5.38
CA LEU A 250 -22.13 6.98 -4.05
C LEU A 250 -21.55 8.22 -3.36
N ARG A 251 -22.33 8.88 -2.51
CA ARG A 251 -21.90 10.10 -1.80
C ARG A 251 -22.10 9.99 -0.31
N GLY A 252 -21.16 10.50 0.46
CA GLY A 252 -21.35 10.77 1.89
C GLY A 252 -21.90 9.58 2.67
N SER A 253 -23.16 9.69 3.09
CA SER A 253 -23.91 8.68 3.86
C SER A 253 -24.36 7.45 3.07
N ASP A 254 -24.33 7.49 1.73
CA ASP A 254 -24.66 6.34 0.89
C ASP A 254 -23.55 5.27 0.91
N LEU A 255 -22.35 5.67 1.32
CA LEU A 255 -21.23 4.76 1.56
C LEU A 255 -21.38 4.09 2.92
N LEU A 256 -21.17 2.78 2.93
CA LEU A 256 -20.98 2.09 4.19
C LEU A 256 -19.74 2.69 4.90
N PRO A 257 -19.78 2.97 6.21
CA PRO A 257 -18.66 3.59 6.91
C PRO A 257 -17.34 2.82 6.74
N GLN A 258 -17.41 1.48 6.76
CA GLN A 258 -16.28 0.58 6.52
C GLN A 258 -15.72 0.75 5.11
N SER A 259 -16.58 0.87 4.09
CA SER A 259 -16.16 1.11 2.71
C SER A 259 -15.43 2.43 2.54
N ALA A 260 -15.87 3.49 3.23
CA ALA A 260 -15.18 4.78 3.18
C ALA A 260 -13.75 4.69 3.76
N ILE A 261 -13.53 3.85 4.77
CA ILE A 261 -12.20 3.58 5.32
C ILE A 261 -11.37 2.74 4.36
N VAL A 262 -11.93 1.65 3.83
CA VAL A 262 -11.22 0.79 2.88
C VAL A 262 -10.85 1.58 1.63
N ALA A 263 -11.77 2.31 1.00
CA ALA A 263 -11.49 3.09 -0.21
C ALA A 263 -10.38 4.14 -0.04
N ALA A 264 -10.39 4.89 1.07
CA ALA A 264 -9.31 5.84 1.36
C ALA A 264 -7.98 5.12 1.64
N THR A 265 -8.01 3.95 2.26
CA THR A 265 -6.81 3.14 2.51
C THR A 265 -6.28 2.49 1.23
N THR A 266 -7.16 2.08 0.32
CA THR A 266 -6.81 1.60 -1.02
C THR A 266 -6.11 2.71 -1.80
N ARG A 267 -6.64 3.94 -1.75
CA ARG A 267 -5.97 5.10 -2.35
C ARG A 267 -4.57 5.33 -1.79
N PHE A 268 -4.40 5.18 -0.48
CA PHE A 268 -3.08 5.27 0.15
C PHE A 268 -2.12 4.18 -0.35
N ALA A 269 -2.60 2.93 -0.44
CA ALA A 269 -1.82 1.82 -0.98
C ALA A 269 -1.39 2.08 -2.44
N GLU A 270 -2.31 2.54 -3.29
CA GLU A 270 -2.00 2.95 -4.68
C GLU A 270 -0.89 4.01 -4.72
N LEU A 271 -0.96 5.02 -3.86
CA LEU A 271 0.05 6.09 -3.78
C LEU A 271 1.42 5.55 -3.31
N CYS A 272 1.44 4.56 -2.41
CA CYS A 272 2.68 3.92 -1.96
C CYS A 272 3.31 2.99 -3.01
N LEU A 273 2.48 2.38 -3.87
CA LEU A 273 2.91 1.44 -4.90
C LEU A 273 3.18 2.10 -6.25
N ALA A 274 2.79 3.36 -6.40
CA ALA A 274 3.03 4.14 -7.60
C ALA A 274 4.54 4.24 -7.88
N THR A 275 4.94 3.82 -9.08
CA THR A 275 6.26 4.17 -9.59
C THR A 275 6.21 5.58 -10.13
N ASP A 276 7.07 6.48 -9.63
CA ASP A 276 7.22 7.83 -10.19
C ASP A 276 7.52 7.76 -11.70
N ASP A 277 6.50 7.94 -12.54
CA ASP A 277 6.64 8.00 -14.00
C ASP A 277 7.04 9.41 -14.41
N ALA A 278 8.26 9.82 -14.04
CA ALA A 278 9.02 10.92 -14.63
C ALA A 278 10.22 11.28 -13.74
N SER A 279 11.44 11.04 -14.23
CA SER A 279 12.60 11.97 -14.11
C SER A 279 12.78 12.84 -12.83
N SER A 280 12.38 12.35 -11.65
CA SER A 280 12.44 13.10 -10.40
C SER A 280 13.70 12.74 -9.62
N ARG A 281 14.45 13.80 -9.33
CA ARG A 281 15.77 13.82 -8.69
C ARG A 281 15.66 13.70 -7.17
N CYS A 282 14.87 12.75 -6.67
CA CYS A 282 14.82 12.52 -5.23
C CYS A 282 15.96 11.57 -4.85
N GLU A 283 17.05 12.14 -4.35
CA GLU A 283 18.18 11.40 -3.78
C GLU A 283 17.87 10.82 -2.39
N ASN A 284 16.66 11.05 -1.85
CA ASN A 284 16.22 10.55 -0.56
C ASN A 284 15.13 9.49 -0.71
N PHE A 285 15.44 8.28 -0.24
CA PHE A 285 14.60 7.08 -0.32
C PHE A 285 13.48 7.03 0.75
N SER A 286 13.53 7.85 1.81
CA SER A 286 12.60 7.81 2.96
C SER A 286 11.30 8.61 2.78
N ASP A 287 11.12 9.32 1.67
CA ASP A 287 10.03 10.31 1.55
C ASP A 287 8.75 9.76 0.90
N SER A 288 8.76 8.53 0.37
CA SER A 288 7.65 8.02 -0.47
C SER A 288 6.36 7.79 0.33
N ILE A 289 6.43 7.13 1.48
CA ILE A 289 5.25 6.84 2.29
C ILE A 289 4.66 8.10 2.94
N SER A 290 5.51 9.02 3.39
CA SER A 290 5.08 10.32 3.93
C SER A 290 4.47 11.20 2.86
N HIS A 291 5.02 11.17 1.64
CA HIS A 291 4.40 11.84 0.50
C HIS A 291 3.02 11.26 0.17
N ALA A 292 2.86 9.93 0.19
CA ALA A 292 1.57 9.28 -0.01
C ALA A 292 0.55 9.69 1.08
N ALA A 293 0.97 9.73 2.35
CA ALA A 293 0.13 10.14 3.46
C ALA A 293 -0.30 11.61 3.35
N HIS A 294 0.62 12.52 3.04
CA HIS A 294 0.30 13.94 2.83
C HIS A 294 -0.64 14.15 1.63
N THR A 295 -0.41 13.42 0.54
CA THR A 295 -1.29 13.46 -0.64
C THR A 295 -2.69 13.00 -0.30
N LEU A 296 -2.83 11.92 0.48
CA LEU A 296 -4.13 11.44 0.94
C LEU A 296 -4.85 12.48 1.83
N VAL A 297 -4.13 13.14 2.74
CA VAL A 297 -4.69 14.21 3.58
C VAL A 297 -5.17 15.37 2.73
N ALA A 298 -4.37 15.82 1.76
CA ALA A 298 -4.77 16.88 0.83
C ALA A 298 -6.02 16.48 0.02
N GLU A 299 -6.08 15.26 -0.49
CA GLU A 299 -7.29 14.74 -1.16
C GLU A 299 -8.52 14.71 -0.24
N ALA A 300 -8.32 14.41 1.06
CA ALA A 300 -9.38 14.40 2.06
C ALA A 300 -9.88 15.81 2.41
N GLU A 301 -9.00 16.81 2.44
CA GLU A 301 -9.38 18.23 2.58
C GLU A 301 -10.23 18.73 1.41
N TRP A 302 -10.02 18.14 0.23
CA TRP A 302 -10.85 18.38 -0.96
C TRP A 302 -12.15 17.56 -0.98
N GLY A 303 -12.45 16.83 0.10
CA GLY A 303 -13.71 16.09 0.28
C GLY A 303 -13.76 14.72 -0.36
N LYS A 304 -12.69 14.24 -1.03
CA LYS A 304 -12.67 12.90 -1.64
C LYS A 304 -12.79 11.79 -0.60
N TRP A 305 -12.28 12.03 0.59
CA TRP A 305 -12.24 11.10 1.72
C TRP A 305 -12.69 11.82 2.99
N LYS A 306 -13.11 11.08 4.03
CA LYS A 306 -13.30 11.71 5.34
C LYS A 306 -11.95 12.14 5.91
N LEU A 307 -11.84 13.41 6.31
CA LEU A 307 -10.60 13.99 6.82
C LEU A 307 -10.00 13.23 8.03
N GLU A 308 -10.85 12.68 8.90
CA GLU A 308 -10.41 11.86 10.04
C GLU A 308 -9.62 10.62 9.60
N ILE A 309 -10.02 9.99 8.49
CA ILE A 309 -9.37 8.79 7.96
C ILE A 309 -7.98 9.14 7.43
N GLY A 310 -7.88 10.19 6.60
CA GLY A 310 -6.61 10.66 6.06
C GLY A 310 -5.63 11.08 7.15
N ARG A 311 -6.09 11.85 8.14
CA ARG A 311 -5.26 12.27 9.29
C ARG A 311 -4.80 11.09 10.14
N ARG A 312 -5.64 10.08 10.32
CA ARG A 312 -5.26 8.90 11.09
C ARG A 312 -4.14 8.10 10.43
N ILE A 313 -4.24 7.88 9.11
CA ILE A 313 -3.18 7.20 8.36
C ILE A 313 -1.89 8.02 8.45
N ALA A 314 -1.95 9.34 8.22
CA ALA A 314 -0.78 10.21 8.31
C ALA A 314 -0.15 10.24 9.71
N SER A 315 -0.96 10.27 10.78
CA SER A 315 -0.47 10.19 12.16
C SER A 315 0.31 8.91 12.42
N ARG A 316 -0.13 7.79 11.84
CA ARG A 316 0.53 6.49 12.02
C ARG A 316 1.86 6.42 11.31
N VAL A 317 1.92 6.90 10.07
CA VAL A 317 3.19 7.04 9.33
C VAL A 317 4.16 7.95 10.10
N ALA A 318 3.70 9.07 10.65
CA ALA A 318 4.56 9.97 11.43
C ALA A 318 5.06 9.34 12.75
N GLU A 319 4.21 8.56 13.43
CA GLU A 319 4.61 7.80 14.63
C GLU A 319 5.68 6.74 14.35
N GLU A 320 5.66 6.14 13.17
CA GLU A 320 6.66 5.17 12.72
C GLU A 320 8.01 5.85 12.49
N GLN A 321 8.01 6.95 11.74
CA GLN A 321 9.24 7.71 11.45
C GLN A 321 9.87 8.29 12.73
N GLY A 322 9.06 8.75 13.69
CA GLY A 322 9.56 9.20 14.98
C GLY A 322 10.17 8.09 15.86
N ARG A 323 9.92 6.80 15.57
CA ARG A 323 10.60 5.67 16.23
C ARG A 323 11.97 5.37 15.65
N GLY A 324 12.22 5.73 14.39
CA GLY A 324 13.51 5.57 13.71
C GLY A 324 14.62 6.48 14.26
N ASP A 325 14.24 7.63 14.84
CA ASP A 325 15.18 8.60 15.45
C ASP A 325 15.61 8.24 16.89
N LEU A 326 15.03 7.20 17.49
CA LEU A 326 15.50 6.67 18.77
C LEU A 326 16.74 5.79 18.50
N PRO A 327 17.92 6.08 19.09
CA PRO A 327 19.09 5.25 18.87
C PRO A 327 18.78 3.80 19.22
N ALA A 328 19.06 2.91 18.26
CA ALA A 328 18.85 1.48 18.38
C ALA A 328 19.21 1.00 19.79
N ARG A 329 18.22 0.49 20.52
CA ARG A 329 18.41 0.00 21.89
C ARG A 329 19.53 -1.03 21.88
N ALA A 330 20.70 -0.61 22.34
CA ALA A 330 21.78 -1.51 22.68
C ALA A 330 21.23 -2.50 23.70
N ASN A 331 21.21 -3.77 23.30
CA ASN A 331 20.83 -4.88 24.13
C ASN A 331 21.84 -4.96 25.28
N SER A 332 21.53 -4.34 26.42
CA SER A 332 22.27 -4.49 27.66
C SER A 332 21.28 -4.88 28.74
N GLY A 333 21.28 -6.16 29.05
CA GLY A 333 20.64 -6.64 30.26
C GLY A 333 21.29 -5.95 31.46
N LYS A 334 20.47 -5.35 32.30
CA LYS A 334 20.56 -5.46 33.76
C LYS A 334 19.32 -4.86 34.42
N THR A 335 18.78 -5.67 35.31
CA THR A 335 17.76 -5.39 36.30
C THR A 335 18.15 -4.23 37.21
N SER A 336 17.20 -3.39 37.60
CA SER A 336 16.94 -3.08 39.01
C SER A 336 15.68 -2.23 39.17
N ALA A 337 14.97 -2.54 40.25
CA ALA A 337 13.72 -1.95 40.68
C ALA A 337 13.91 -0.52 41.21
N GLY A 338 12.85 0.31 41.16
CA GLY A 338 12.92 1.62 41.80
C GLY A 338 11.72 2.54 41.59
N ARG A 339 10.61 2.22 42.29
CA ARG A 339 9.78 3.18 43.05
C ARG A 339 8.92 4.21 42.28
N ALA A 340 7.60 4.02 42.41
CA ALA A 340 6.56 5.01 42.14
C ALA A 340 6.54 6.12 43.20
N VAL A 341 6.24 7.36 42.77
CA VAL A 341 5.65 8.46 43.57
C VAL A 341 4.76 9.32 42.64
N PRO A 342 3.62 9.88 43.10
CA PRO A 342 2.52 10.29 42.22
C PRO A 342 2.23 11.81 42.19
N VAL A 343 1.27 12.19 41.31
CA VAL A 343 0.40 13.40 41.28
C VAL A 343 1.05 14.76 41.03
N HIS A 344 0.64 15.44 39.94
CA HIS A 344 -0.04 16.74 40.06
C HIS A 344 -0.86 17.13 38.82
N ASP A 345 -2.10 17.49 39.14
CA ASP A 345 -3.15 18.12 38.35
C ASP A 345 -2.86 19.61 38.17
N SER A 346 -3.02 20.14 36.96
CA SER A 346 -3.33 21.56 36.69
C SER A 346 -3.62 21.78 35.20
N ASP A 347 -4.90 21.68 34.86
CA ASP A 347 -5.69 22.79 34.31
C ASP A 347 -4.91 23.87 33.53
N ARG A 348 -5.01 23.86 32.18
CA ARG A 348 -4.93 25.07 31.34
C ARG A 348 -5.78 24.95 30.08
N SER A 349 -6.95 25.56 30.17
CA SER A 349 -7.71 26.15 29.07
C SER A 349 -6.82 26.93 28.09
N LEU A 350 -6.95 26.65 26.79
CA LEU A 350 -6.50 27.55 25.72
C LEU A 350 -7.69 27.88 24.83
N GLN A 351 -8.09 29.15 24.93
CA GLN A 351 -9.18 29.79 24.22
C GLN A 351 -8.81 29.97 22.73
N LEU A 352 -9.80 29.73 21.89
CA LEU A 352 -9.79 30.06 20.46
C LEU A 352 -10.09 31.56 20.28
N HIS A 353 -9.18 32.26 19.61
CA HIS A 353 -9.45 33.49 18.85
C HIS A 353 -9.13 33.10 17.38
N GLY A 354 -10.00 33.27 16.40
CA GLY A 354 -10.85 34.41 16.12
C GLY A 354 -10.35 35.00 14.80
N LEU A 355 -10.79 34.42 13.66
CA LEU A 355 -10.59 34.98 12.33
C LEU A 355 -11.83 34.66 11.49
N GLU A 356 -12.75 35.64 11.47
CA GLU A 356 -13.82 35.75 10.50
C GLU A 356 -13.22 36.14 9.15
N LEU A 357 -13.56 35.41 8.08
CA LEU A 357 -13.35 35.86 6.71
C LEU A 357 -14.71 35.98 6.01
N SER A 358 -15.06 37.23 5.76
CA SER A 358 -16.22 37.73 5.04
C SER A 358 -16.32 37.14 3.63
N LEU A 359 -17.45 36.49 3.34
CA LEU A 359 -17.91 36.17 1.98
C LEU A 359 -18.63 37.39 1.40
N GLN A 360 -18.02 38.03 0.39
CA GLN A 360 -18.75 38.90 -0.54
C GLN A 360 -18.81 38.21 -1.90
N GLY A 361 -20.06 38.00 -2.35
CA GLY A 361 -20.38 37.41 -3.64
C GLY A 361 -20.10 38.35 -4.81
N GLY A 362 -19.78 37.74 -5.94
CA GLY A 362 -19.76 38.37 -7.26
C GLY A 362 -20.35 37.39 -8.26
N HIS A 363 -21.56 37.68 -8.73
CA HIS A 363 -22.19 37.04 -9.88
C HIS A 363 -21.40 37.36 -11.15
N ALA A 364 -21.22 36.36 -12.01
CA ALA A 364 -21.02 36.58 -13.44
C ALA A 364 -21.55 35.37 -14.22
N GLU A 365 -22.67 35.59 -14.91
CA GLU A 365 -23.14 34.79 -16.03
C GLU A 365 -22.12 34.87 -17.18
N HIS A 366 -21.89 33.78 -17.91
CA HIS A 366 -21.61 33.85 -19.34
C HIS A 366 -21.91 32.53 -20.06
N ASP A 367 -22.39 32.73 -21.29
CA ASP A 367 -23.06 31.84 -22.22
C ASP A 367 -22.27 30.63 -22.78
N ALA A 368 -23.09 29.61 -23.07
CA ALA A 368 -23.13 28.71 -24.22
C ALA A 368 -21.91 28.55 -25.15
N GLY A 369 -21.45 27.29 -25.27
CA GLY A 369 -20.64 26.79 -26.38
C GLY A 369 -20.78 25.27 -26.53
N THR A 370 -21.54 24.85 -27.54
CA THR A 370 -21.77 23.47 -28.02
C THR A 370 -20.51 22.62 -28.16
N VAL A 371 -20.50 21.32 -27.79
CA VAL A 371 -19.87 20.20 -28.55
C VAL A 371 -20.36 18.81 -28.06
N SER A 372 -20.81 18.01 -29.04
CA SER A 372 -20.78 16.53 -29.19
C SER A 372 -21.67 15.60 -28.34
N LYS A 373 -22.41 14.76 -29.09
CA LYS A 373 -23.35 13.71 -28.68
C LYS A 373 -22.62 12.53 -28.01
N ARG A 374 -23.11 12.10 -26.83
CA ARG A 374 -22.76 10.81 -26.21
C ARG A 374 -23.46 9.65 -26.96
N PRO A 375 -22.82 8.50 -27.21
CA PRO A 375 -23.55 7.29 -27.56
C PRO A 375 -24.21 6.69 -26.31
N ASN A 376 -25.45 6.24 -26.48
CA ASN A 376 -26.34 5.69 -25.46
C ASN A 376 -25.69 4.59 -24.61
N ALA A 377 -25.54 4.86 -23.31
CA ALA A 377 -25.46 3.82 -22.30
C ALA A 377 -26.88 3.41 -21.91
N LEU A 378 -27.21 2.12 -22.06
CA LEU A 378 -28.46 1.53 -21.57
C LEU A 378 -28.59 1.75 -20.06
N PRO A 379 -29.79 2.04 -19.52
CA PRO A 379 -29.98 2.31 -18.10
C PRO A 379 -29.89 1.02 -17.27
N TRP A 380 -28.92 0.96 -16.37
CA TRP A 380 -28.61 -0.14 -15.42
C TRP A 380 -29.61 -0.29 -14.27
N ARG A 381 -30.91 -0.05 -14.49
CA ARG A 381 -31.91 -0.05 -13.41
C ARG A 381 -32.33 -1.44 -12.90
N ASP A 382 -31.87 -2.53 -13.52
CA ASP A 382 -32.46 -3.85 -13.28
C ASP A 382 -31.57 -4.86 -12.54
N VAL A 383 -30.44 -4.46 -11.96
CA VAL A 383 -29.68 -5.35 -11.05
C VAL A 383 -30.17 -5.12 -9.61
N GLN A 384 -31.13 -5.93 -9.17
CA GLN A 384 -31.60 -5.94 -7.78
C GLN A 384 -30.57 -6.59 -6.86
N ILE A 385 -29.95 -5.78 -5.99
CA ILE A 385 -29.29 -6.25 -4.77
C ILE A 385 -30.40 -6.38 -3.70
N PRO A 386 -30.50 -7.49 -2.95
CA PRO A 386 -31.56 -7.66 -1.96
C PRO A 386 -31.54 -6.53 -0.91
N HIS A 387 -32.70 -5.88 -0.76
CA HIS A 387 -32.92 -4.79 0.18
C HIS A 387 -32.93 -5.35 1.61
N VAL A 388 -32.01 -4.90 2.47
CA VAL A 388 -32.04 -5.24 3.90
C VAL A 388 -33.08 -4.33 4.58
N PRO A 389 -34.15 -4.87 5.20
CA PRO A 389 -35.10 -4.07 5.96
C PRO A 389 -34.42 -3.59 7.25
N SER A 390 -34.46 -2.29 7.49
CA SER A 390 -34.11 -1.73 8.79
C SER A 390 -35.26 -1.93 9.76
N GLY A 391 -35.05 -2.72 10.81
CA GLY A 391 -35.90 -2.72 12.01
C GLY A 391 -36.52 -4.06 12.39
N MET A 392 -35.94 -4.70 13.40
CA MET A 392 -36.54 -4.91 14.74
C MET A 392 -35.84 -6.07 15.45
N MET A 393 -35.08 -5.73 16.49
CA MET A 393 -34.88 -6.59 17.64
C MET A 393 -36.24 -7.06 18.15
N THR A 394 -36.44 -8.37 18.24
CA THR A 394 -36.91 -9.04 19.46
C THR A 394 -36.68 -10.55 19.31
N LEU A 395 -35.85 -11.10 20.21
CA LEU A 395 -35.69 -12.53 20.48
C LEU A 395 -37.01 -13.11 21.06
N PRO A 396 -37.23 -14.42 20.92
CA PRO A 396 -36.84 -15.35 22.00
C PRO A 396 -35.66 -16.25 21.64
#